data_AF-A0A7C4VP22-F1
#
_entry.id   AF-A0A7C4VP22-F1
#
_cell.length_a   1.000
_cell.length_b   1.000
_cell.length_c   1.000
_cell.angle_alpha   90.00
_cell.angle_beta   90.00
_cell.angle_gamma   90.00
#
_symmetry.space_group_name_H-M   'P 1'
#
loop_
_entity.id
_entity.type
_entity.pdbx_description
1 polymer ?
#
loop_
_entity_poly.entity_id
_entity_poly.type
_entity_poly.pdbx_seq_one_letter_code
_entity_poly.pdbx_strand_id
1 'polypeptide(L)' 'MSKEIKEKIIKELEKVFPCDLSITEIAEKVGISDITASKYVSILQAEGKIEVSRRIGNAVLFRLKK' A
#
# COMPACT_ATOMS: atom_id res chain seq x y z
N MET A 1 -14.34 10.40 -2.82
CA MET A 1 -13.44 10.30 -1.65
C MET A 1 -12.78 8.92 -1.51
N SER A 2 -13.48 7.82 -1.22
CA SER A 2 -12.79 6.54 -0.92
C SER A 2 -12.17 5.81 -2.12
N LYS A 3 -12.68 5.99 -3.34
CA LYS A 3 -12.09 5.39 -4.55
C LYS A 3 -10.75 6.04 -4.94
N GLU A 4 -10.65 7.36 -4.78
CA GLU A 4 -9.48 8.14 -5.19
C GLU A 4 -8.23 7.77 -4.38
N ILE A 5 -8.37 7.51 -3.08
CA ILE A 5 -7.25 7.09 -2.22
C ILE A 5 -6.76 5.69 -2.62
N LYS A 6 -7.68 4.75 -2.87
CA LYS A 6 -7.33 3.40 -3.35
C LYS A 6 -6.55 3.46 -4.66
N GLU A 7 -7.02 4.26 -5.62
CA GLU A 7 -6.35 4.43 -6.91
C GLU A 7 -4.98 5.09 -6.78
N LYS A 8 -4.83 6.07 -5.88
CA LYS A 8 -3.52 6.66 -5.59
C LYS A 8 -2.54 5.64 -5.02
N ILE A 9 -2.98 4.80 -4.07
CA ILE A 9 -2.12 3.76 -3.47
C ILE A 9 -1.67 2.76 -4.55
N ILE A 10 -2.59 2.31 -5.41
CA ILE A 10 -2.27 1.41 -6.52
C ILE A 10 -1.29 2.06 -7.49
N LYS A 11 -1.52 3.32 -7.89
CA LYS A 11 -0.60 4.05 -8.78
C LYS A 11 0.79 4.23 -8.19
N GLU A 12 0.90 4.53 -6.90
CA GLU A 12 2.20 4.67 -6.24
C GLU A 12 2.92 3.31 -6.13
N LEU A 13 2.22 2.23 -5.82
CA LEU A 13 2.78 0.88 -5.84
C LEU A 13 3.23 0.46 -7.25
N GLU A 14 2.49 0.86 -8.29
CA GLU A 14 2.84 0.57 -9.68
C GLU A 14 4.09 1.32 -10.14
N LYS A 15 4.20 2.61 -9.78
CA LYS A 15 5.40 3.43 -10.07
C LYS A 15 6.66 2.93 -9.38
N VAL A 16 6.52 2.40 -8.17
CA VAL A 16 7.65 1.96 -7.34
C VAL A 16 8.07 0.53 -7.70
N PHE A 17 7.31 -0.20 -8.52
CA PHE A 17 7.69 -1.52 -9.00
C PHE A 17 9.09 -1.48 -9.67
N PRO A 18 10.04 -2.36 -9.30
CA PRO A 18 9.90 -3.62 -8.56
C PRO A 18 10.08 -3.55 -7.04
N CYS A 19 10.17 -2.35 -6.44
CA CYS A 19 10.30 -2.20 -5.00
C CYS A 19 8.96 -2.41 -4.27
N ASP A 20 9.07 -2.84 -3.02
CA ASP A 20 7.97 -2.96 -2.08
C ASP A 20 7.86 -1.68 -1.24
N LEU A 21 6.65 -1.39 -0.72
CA LEU A 21 6.43 -0.26 0.18
C LEU A 21 5.81 -0.70 1.50
N SER A 22 6.25 -0.06 2.58
CA SER A 22 5.65 -0.19 3.91
C SER A 22 4.38 0.65 4.02
N ILE A 23 3.51 0.38 5.00
CA ILE A 23 2.33 1.23 5.29
C ILE A 23 2.73 2.69 5.47
N THR A 24 3.81 2.95 6.21
CA THR A 24 4.34 4.30 6.44
C THR A 24 4.76 4.98 5.15
N GLU A 25 5.48 4.29 4.28
CA GLU A 25 5.94 4.85 3.00
C GLU A 25 4.77 5.10 2.05
N ILE A 26 3.75 4.23 2.05
CA ILE A 26 2.50 4.44 1.31
C ILE A 26 1.79 5.69 1.85
N ALA A 27 1.75 5.86 3.17
CA ALA A 27 1.13 7.01 3.81
C ALA A 27 1.84 8.31 3.42
N GLU A 28 3.17 8.33 3.46
CA GLU A 28 3.99 9.48 3.07
C GLU A 28 3.85 9.82 1.58
N LYS A 29 3.92 8.83 0.69
CA LYS A 29 3.78 9.05 -0.76
C LYS A 29 2.41 9.54 -1.17
N VAL A 30 1.36 9.05 -0.52
CA VAL A 30 -0.03 9.42 -0.82
C VAL A 30 -0.45 10.70 -0.07
N GLY A 31 0.28 11.09 0.98
CA GLY A 31 -0.01 12.25 1.83
C GLY A 31 -1.20 12.01 2.75
N ILE A 32 -1.32 10.81 3.31
CA ILE A 32 -2.40 10.41 4.23
C ILE A 32 -1.82 9.96 5.57
N SER A 33 -2.65 9.91 6.61
CA SER A 33 -2.22 9.34 7.89
C SER A 33 -1.97 7.84 7.80
N ASP A 34 -1.05 7.33 8.63
CA ASP A 34 -0.73 5.92 8.78
C ASP A 34 -1.96 5.05 9.06
N ILE A 35 -2.88 5.52 9.92
CA ILE A 35 -4.15 4.84 10.23
C ILE A 35 -5.00 4.67 8.95
N THR A 36 -5.07 5.73 8.15
CA THR A 36 -5.82 5.74 6.89
C THR A 36 -5.18 4.79 5.89
N ALA A 37 -3.85 4.86 5.74
CA ALA A 37 -3.09 3.95 4.88
C ALA A 37 -3.31 2.49 5.30
N SER A 38 -3.17 2.16 6.58
CA SER A 38 -3.38 0.82 7.13
C SER A 38 -4.78 0.27 6.81
N LYS A 39 -5.82 1.10 6.99
CA LYS A 39 -7.20 0.75 6.65
C LYS A 39 -7.34 0.44 5.15
N TYR A 40 -6.84 1.32 4.28
CA TYR A 40 -6.97 1.11 2.83
C TYR A 40 -6.12 -0.04 2.30
N VAL A 41 -4.91 -0.23 2.83
CA VAL A 41 -4.05 -1.37 2.53
C VAL A 41 -4.76 -2.68 2.90
N SER A 42 -5.36 -2.76 4.09
CA SER A 42 -6.12 -3.93 4.52
C SER A 42 -7.31 -4.23 3.57
N ILE A 43 -8.01 -3.19 3.12
CA ILE A 43 -9.10 -3.33 2.15
C ILE A 43 -8.57 -3.82 0.80
N LEU A 44 -7.48 -3.23 0.28
CA LEU A 44 -6.88 -3.62 -1.00
C LEU A 44 -6.32 -5.05 -0.97
N GLN A 45 -5.82 -5.48 0.19
CA GLN A 45 -5.37 -6.85 0.42
C GLN A 45 -6.56 -7.82 0.42
N ALA A 46 -7.67 -7.46 1.07
CA ALA A 46 -8.91 -8.24 1.04
C ALA A 46 -9.53 -8.29 -0.36
N GLU A 47 -9.40 -7.23 -1.16
CA GLU A 47 -9.79 -7.19 -2.58
C GLU A 47 -8.82 -7.97 -3.49
N GLY A 48 -7.70 -8.48 -2.95
CA GLY A 48 -6.71 -9.26 -3.70
C GLY A 48 -5.87 -8.44 -4.69
N LYS A 49 -5.84 -7.11 -4.57
CA LYS A 49 -5.07 -6.23 -5.47
C LYS A 49 -3.60 -6.11 -5.05
N ILE A 50 -3.34 -6.23 -3.76
CA ILE A 50 -1.99 -6.16 -3.19
C ILE A 50 -1.73 -7.40 -2.34
N GLU A 51 -0.47 -7.78 -2.25
CA GLU A 51 0.00 -8.88 -1.42
C GLU A 51 1.17 -8.43 -0.53
N VAL A 52 1.35 -9.15 0.57
CA VAL A 52 2.52 -8.95 1.44
C VAL A 52 3.72 -9.58 0.74
N SER A 53 4.70 -8.76 0.39
CA SER A 53 5.92 -9.19 -0.29
C SER A 53 6.87 -9.88 0.71
N ARG A 54 7.24 -9.15 1.76
CA ARG A 54 8.21 -9.59 2.78
C ARG A 54 8.02 -8.81 4.07
N ARG A 55 8.60 -9.32 5.15
CA ARG A 55 8.65 -8.64 6.44
C ARG A 55 10.10 -8.32 6.76
N ILE A 56 10.40 -7.05 6.99
CA ILE A 56 11.73 -6.59 7.41
C ILE A 56 11.59 -6.08 8.85
N GLY A 57 12.06 -6.89 9.81
CA GLY A 57 11.87 -6.62 11.22
C GLY A 57 10.38 -6.51 11.61
N ASN A 58 9.96 -5.34 12.07
CA ASN A 58 8.56 -5.04 12.39
C ASN A 58 7.78 -4.43 11.22
N ALA A 59 8.44 -4.05 10.13
CA ALA A 59 7.78 -3.48 8.95
C ALA A 59 7.27 -4.59 8.02
N VAL A 60 6.01 -4.49 7.64
CA VAL A 60 5.39 -5.35 6.61
C VAL A 60 5.40 -4.59 5.30
N LEU A 61 5.99 -5.21 4.28
CA LEU A 61 6.12 -4.66 2.95
C LEU A 61 5.05 -5.22 2.03
N PHE A 62 4.47 -4.34 1.22
CA PHE A 62 3.37 -4.64 0.31
C PHE A 62 3.82 -4.42 -1.14
N ARG A 63 3.31 -5.27 -2.03
CA ARG A 63 3.49 -5.17 -3.48
C ARG A 63 2.17 -5.36 -4.21
N LEU A 64 2.10 -4.93 -5.46
CA LEU A 64 0.99 -5.28 -6.34
C LEU A 64 1.02 -6.78 -6.63
N LYS A 65 -0.16 -7.41 -6.51
CA LYS A 65 -0.38 -8.80 -6.92
C LYS A 65 -0.56 -8.81 -8.43
N LYS A 66 0.23 -9.61 -9.12
CA LYS A 66 0.18 -9.77 -10.58
C LYS A 66 -0.56 -11.05 -10.96
#